data_AF-A0A970T7T0-F1
#
_entry.id   AF-A0A970T7T0-F1
#
_cell.length_a   1.000
_cell.length_b   1.000
_cell.length_c   1.000
_cell.angle_alpha   90.00
_cell.angle_beta   90.00
_cell.angle_gamma   90.00
#
_symmetry.space_group_name_H-M   'P 1'
#
loop_
_entity.id
_entity.type
_entity.pdbx_description
1 polymer ?
#
loop_
_entity_poly.entity_id
_entity_poly.type
_entity_poly.pdbx_seq_one_letter_code
_entity_poly.pdbx_strand_id
1 'polypeptide(L)'
;MNTILNRNLLENTNFSSNTLSPFSFLVHPLAKPGTYGIEIYENNNLIHTNQIISSNENKETSLNIDLYLPSLRAQKGSFKINGDHAYLLFYNSQSFSKNRVIIKDKDSVVYDSISPVKGDLFVLNLLKPGEYTLNSNSLKTSMKLNVQYPDLKRDKLSDAMTRINLNSHSIKAIDSQSLLPNQGVIIQLGDGLKDFNIEYTKSYDKKLENSVVNELKRMARSGIKVPTDRSKKQIIKKFSIRK
;
A
#
# COMPACT_ATOMS: atom_id res chain seq x y z
N MET A 1 22.12 18.14 8.62
CA MET A 1 20.77 17.58 8.80
C MET A 1 20.94 16.08 8.93
N ASN A 2 20.70 15.48 10.11
CA ASN A 2 20.86 14.04 10.31
C ASN A 2 19.59 13.34 9.84
N THR A 3 19.67 12.56 8.77
CA THR A 3 18.57 11.70 8.33
C THR A 3 18.44 10.53 9.29
N ILE A 4 17.40 10.54 10.14
CA ILE A 4 17.10 9.43 11.04
C ILE A 4 16.20 8.46 10.28
N LEU A 5 16.72 7.28 9.96
CA LEU A 5 15.95 6.21 9.34
C LEU A 5 15.12 5.51 10.42
N ASN A 6 13.79 5.59 10.33
CA ASN A 6 12.92 4.84 11.23
C ASN A 6 12.90 3.36 10.83
N ARG A 7 13.80 2.58 11.43
CA ARG A 7 14.00 1.16 11.14
C ARG A 7 12.71 0.34 11.33
N ASN A 8 11.87 0.70 12.30
CA ASN A 8 10.62 0.01 12.58
C ASN A 8 9.64 0.10 11.41
N LEU A 9 9.68 1.20 10.62
CA LEU A 9 8.87 1.31 9.41
C LEU A 9 9.34 0.30 8.35
N LEU A 10 10.65 0.14 8.18
CA LEU A 10 11.23 -0.71 7.15
C LEU A 10 11.20 -2.20 7.50
N GLU A 11 11.21 -2.54 8.78
CA GLU A 11 11.19 -3.92 9.26
C GLU A 11 9.77 -4.44 9.50
N ASN A 12 8.75 -3.58 9.44
CA ASN A 12 7.38 -4.06 9.56
C ASN A 12 7.01 -4.93 8.36
N THR A 13 6.43 -6.08 8.69
CA THR A 13 6.15 -7.17 7.79
C THR A 13 4.74 -7.74 8.01
N ASN A 14 3.97 -7.11 8.90
CA ASN A 14 2.59 -7.47 9.21
C ASN A 14 1.68 -6.29 8.91
N PHE A 15 0.66 -6.51 8.09
CA PHE A 15 -0.29 -5.50 7.64
C PHE A 15 -1.70 -6.02 7.84
N SER A 16 -2.62 -5.13 8.20
CA SER A 16 -4.03 -5.45 8.41
C SER A 16 -4.88 -4.38 7.74
N SER A 17 -6.03 -4.76 7.19
CA SER A 17 -6.98 -3.83 6.59
C SER A 17 -7.51 -2.77 7.57
N ASN A 18 -7.44 -3.03 8.87
CA ASN A 18 -7.84 -2.08 9.93
C ASN A 18 -6.69 -1.24 10.50
N THR A 19 -5.46 -1.42 9.99
CA THR A 19 -4.28 -0.68 10.43
C THR A 19 -3.74 0.16 9.28
N LEU A 20 -3.78 1.47 9.44
CA LEU A 20 -3.17 2.40 8.48
C LEU A 20 -1.74 2.72 8.90
N SER A 21 -0.91 3.04 7.91
CA SER A 21 0.53 3.19 8.10
C SER A 21 1.16 4.10 7.07
N PRO A 22 2.46 4.42 7.20
CA PRO A 22 3.15 5.22 6.18
C PRO A 22 3.24 4.53 4.81
N PHE A 23 3.03 3.21 4.76
CA PHE A 23 3.09 2.40 3.54
C PHE A 23 1.75 1.79 3.15
N SER A 24 0.66 2.18 3.81
CA SER A 24 -0.68 1.72 3.48
C SER A 24 -1.71 2.84 3.59
N PHE A 25 -2.65 2.85 2.65
CA PHE A 25 -3.71 3.83 2.64
C PHE A 25 -5.02 3.23 2.14
N LEU A 26 -6.11 3.79 2.66
CA LEU A 26 -7.48 3.42 2.32
C LEU A 26 -8.06 4.50 1.41
N VAL A 27 -8.72 4.10 0.34
CA VAL A 27 -9.34 5.01 -0.63
C VAL A 27 -10.84 4.73 -0.66
N HIS A 28 -11.63 5.79 -0.52
CA HIS A 28 -13.08 5.75 -0.62
C HIS A 28 -13.56 6.72 -1.71
N PRO A 29 -14.32 6.25 -2.71
CA PRO A 29 -14.96 7.15 -3.67
C PRO A 29 -16.18 7.85 -3.03
N LEU A 30 -16.18 9.17 -3.03
CA LEU A 30 -17.33 9.97 -2.59
C LEU A 30 -18.19 10.31 -3.81
N ALA A 31 -19.36 9.69 -3.91
CA ALA A 31 -20.12 9.64 -5.15
C ALA A 31 -21.04 10.84 -5.43
N LYS A 32 -21.34 11.67 -4.43
CA LYS A 32 -22.34 12.74 -4.56
C LYS A 32 -21.86 14.04 -3.93
N PRO A 33 -22.24 15.20 -4.50
CA PRO A 33 -22.12 16.48 -3.83
C PRO A 33 -22.93 16.51 -2.53
N GLY A 34 -22.43 17.20 -1.52
CA GLY A 34 -23.07 17.30 -0.21
C GLY A 34 -22.11 17.75 0.89
N THR A 35 -22.67 17.96 2.08
CA THR A 35 -21.88 18.23 3.29
C THR A 35 -21.95 17.01 4.19
N TYR A 36 -20.80 16.42 4.43
CA TYR A 36 -20.66 15.19 5.22
C TYR A 36 -19.94 15.47 6.53
N GLY A 37 -20.37 14.84 7.61
CA GLY A 37 -19.59 14.74 8.84
C GLY A 37 -18.53 13.64 8.70
N ILE A 38 -17.33 13.87 9.20
CA ILE A 38 -16.29 12.83 9.32
C ILE A 38 -15.91 12.66 10.79
N GLU A 39 -15.87 11.40 11.23
CA GLU A 39 -15.40 10.99 12.55
C GLU A 39 -14.20 10.06 12.37
N ILE A 40 -13.12 10.37 13.07
CA ILE A 40 -11.87 9.60 13.02
C ILE A 40 -11.60 9.04 14.40
N TYR A 41 -11.45 7.72 14.44
CA TYR A 41 -11.13 6.97 15.64
C TYR A 41 -9.72 6.38 15.56
N GLU A 42 -9.06 6.32 16.70
CA GLU A 42 -7.82 5.58 16.89
C GLU A 42 -7.99 4.64 18.08
N ASN A 43 -7.74 3.35 17.86
CA ASN A 43 -7.94 2.31 18.89
C ASN A 43 -9.34 2.38 19.53
N ASN A 44 -10.38 2.60 18.70
CA ASN A 44 -11.78 2.77 19.08
C ASN A 44 -12.12 4.05 19.87
N ASN A 45 -11.17 4.95 20.10
CA ASN A 45 -11.43 6.25 20.72
C ASN A 45 -11.63 7.32 19.65
N LEU A 46 -12.67 8.14 19.77
CA LEU A 46 -12.88 9.28 18.87
C LEU A 46 -11.77 10.32 19.11
N ILE A 47 -10.95 10.58 18.10
CA ILE A 47 -9.80 11.51 18.21
C ILE A 47 -9.99 12.80 17.43
N HIS A 48 -10.86 12.82 16.41
CA HIS A 48 -11.10 13.99 15.58
C HIS A 48 -12.47 13.93 14.91
N THR A 49 -13.08 15.10 14.73
CA THR A 49 -14.31 15.28 13.96
C THR A 49 -14.15 16.48 13.05
N ASN A 50 -14.63 16.40 11.82
CA ASN A 50 -14.62 17.51 10.88
C ASN A 50 -15.80 17.40 9.89
N GLN A 51 -15.83 18.26 8.88
CA GLN A 51 -16.77 18.22 7.77
C GLN A 51 -16.04 18.08 6.43
N ILE A 52 -16.67 17.40 5.49
CA ILE A 52 -16.28 17.35 4.08
C ILE A 52 -17.38 18.06 3.28
N ILE A 53 -17.01 19.12 2.57
CA ILE A 53 -17.87 19.87 1.67
C ILE A 53 -17.52 19.44 0.24
N SER A 54 -18.39 18.61 -0.33
CA SER A 54 -18.30 18.11 -1.69
C SER A 54 -19.20 18.95 -2.61
N SER A 55 -18.61 19.62 -3.60
CA SER A 55 -19.33 20.51 -4.53
C SER A 55 -18.65 20.53 -5.88
N ASN A 56 -19.42 20.57 -6.97
CA ASN A 56 -18.89 20.59 -8.35
C ASN A 56 -18.09 21.86 -8.67
N GLU A 57 -18.19 22.90 -7.84
CA GLU A 57 -17.39 24.13 -7.94
C GLU A 57 -15.96 23.96 -7.42
N ASN A 58 -15.70 22.97 -6.56
CA ASN A 58 -14.37 22.71 -6.03
C ASN A 58 -13.49 22.06 -7.11
N LYS A 59 -12.20 22.39 -7.16
CA LYS A 59 -11.30 21.88 -8.22
C LYS A 59 -10.70 20.51 -7.91
N GLU A 60 -10.42 20.24 -6.64
CA GLU A 60 -9.68 19.04 -6.23
C GLU A 60 -10.57 17.80 -6.28
N THR A 61 -10.20 16.77 -7.03
CA THR A 61 -10.92 15.50 -7.10
C THR A 61 -10.36 14.45 -6.12
N SER A 62 -9.29 14.79 -5.39
CA SER A 62 -8.70 13.94 -4.38
C SER A 62 -8.45 14.72 -3.09
N LEU A 63 -8.84 14.14 -1.96
CA LEU A 63 -8.53 14.68 -0.64
C LEU A 63 -7.71 13.67 0.15
N ASN A 64 -6.49 14.06 0.48
CA ASN A 64 -5.56 13.26 1.27
C ASN A 64 -5.66 13.67 2.74
N ILE A 65 -6.05 12.74 3.61
CA ILE A 65 -6.23 12.96 5.05
C ILE A 65 -5.21 12.10 5.80
N ASP A 66 -4.19 12.77 6.32
CA ASP A 66 -3.23 12.17 7.24
C ASP A 66 -3.85 12.04 8.62
N LEU A 67 -4.06 10.81 9.07
CA LEU A 67 -4.67 10.45 10.33
C LEU A 67 -3.72 10.57 11.53
N TYR A 68 -2.46 10.93 11.31
CA TYR A 68 -1.56 11.24 12.41
C TYR A 68 -2.10 12.44 13.22
N LEU A 69 -2.35 12.25 14.51
CA LEU A 69 -3.12 13.18 15.33
C LEU A 69 -2.60 14.65 15.30
N PRO A 70 -1.28 14.92 15.37
CA PRO A 70 -0.77 16.28 15.16
C PRO A 70 -1.12 16.88 13.79
N SER A 71 -1.06 16.09 12.71
CA SER A 71 -1.47 16.52 11.37
C SER A 71 -2.96 16.84 11.32
N LEU A 72 -3.81 15.95 11.85
CA LEU A 72 -5.26 16.16 11.91
C LEU A 72 -5.65 17.42 12.68
N ARG A 73 -5.03 17.66 13.85
CA ARG A 73 -5.32 18.85 14.66
C ARG A 73 -4.85 20.14 14.02
N ALA A 74 -3.84 20.08 13.15
CA ALA A 74 -3.37 21.25 12.41
C ALA A 74 -4.33 21.65 11.27
N GLN A 75 -5.16 20.72 10.78
CA GLN A 75 -6.16 20.99 9.76
C GLN A 75 -7.29 21.84 10.35
N LYS A 76 -7.44 23.07 9.83
CA LYS A 76 -8.47 24.02 10.26
C LYS A 76 -9.61 24.06 9.25
N GLY A 77 -10.84 24.14 9.77
CA GLY A 77 -12.05 24.23 8.96
C GLY A 77 -12.40 22.93 8.24
N SER A 78 -13.37 23.00 7.34
CA SER A 78 -13.88 21.86 6.59
C SER A 78 -12.96 21.49 5.42
N PHE A 79 -12.90 20.20 5.11
CA PHE A 79 -12.30 19.72 3.87
C PHE A 79 -13.18 20.07 2.68
N LYS A 80 -12.58 20.48 1.56
CA LYS A 80 -13.31 20.82 0.34
C LYS A 80 -12.84 19.92 -0.80
N ILE A 81 -13.77 19.32 -1.52
CA ILE A 81 -13.49 18.41 -2.64
C ILE A 81 -14.55 18.56 -3.73
N ASN A 82 -14.21 18.24 -4.97
CA ASN A 82 -15.14 18.20 -6.09
C ASN A 82 -16.26 17.17 -5.84
N GLY A 83 -17.45 17.41 -6.38
CA GLY A 83 -18.62 16.52 -6.22
C GLY A 83 -18.76 15.43 -7.28
N ASP A 84 -18.05 15.57 -8.40
CA ASP A 84 -17.99 14.61 -9.50
C ASP A 84 -16.68 13.79 -9.39
N HIS A 85 -16.81 12.50 -9.08
CA HIS A 85 -15.69 11.54 -9.02
C HIS A 85 -14.62 11.85 -7.96
N ALA A 86 -15.04 12.29 -6.77
CA ALA A 86 -14.14 12.53 -5.65
C ALA A 86 -13.58 11.25 -5.03
N TYR A 87 -12.31 11.29 -4.62
CA TYR A 87 -11.67 10.23 -3.84
C TYR A 87 -11.12 10.78 -2.52
N LEU A 88 -11.44 10.11 -1.43
CA LEU A 88 -10.88 10.36 -0.12
C LEU A 88 -9.79 9.33 0.13
N LEU A 89 -8.58 9.78 0.46
CA LEU A 89 -7.43 8.93 0.74
C LEU A 89 -7.02 9.12 2.20
N PHE A 90 -7.10 8.04 2.98
CA PHE A 90 -6.79 8.02 4.40
C PHE A 90 -5.50 7.24 4.64
N TYR A 91 -4.55 7.82 5.36
CA TYR A 91 -3.26 7.21 5.67
C TYR A 91 -2.74 7.71 7.01
N ASN A 92 -1.77 7.05 7.60
CA ASN A 92 -1.11 7.55 8.82
C ASN A 92 0.38 7.74 8.53
N SER A 93 0.83 8.99 8.44
CA SER A 93 2.18 9.29 7.94
C SER A 93 3.31 8.93 8.90
N GLN A 94 3.01 8.69 10.20
CA GLN A 94 4.04 8.52 11.23
C GLN A 94 3.96 7.21 12.01
N SER A 95 2.80 6.55 12.06
CA SER A 95 2.61 5.36 12.90
C SER A 95 1.77 4.27 12.23
N PHE A 96 1.97 3.04 12.69
CA PHE A 96 1.05 1.93 12.43
C PHE A 96 -0.05 2.00 13.48
N SER A 97 -1.25 2.39 13.09
CA SER A 97 -2.35 2.58 14.03
C SER A 97 -3.65 2.00 13.54
N LYS A 98 -4.45 1.47 14.47
CA LYS A 98 -5.80 1.01 14.19
C LYS A 98 -6.71 2.21 14.07
N ASN A 99 -6.85 2.70 12.85
CA ASN A 99 -7.70 3.82 12.54
C ASN A 99 -9.05 3.34 11.98
N ARG A 100 -10.13 3.99 12.41
CA ARG A 100 -11.46 3.83 11.81
C ARG A 100 -11.96 5.20 11.37
N VAL A 101 -12.48 5.27 10.16
CA VAL A 101 -13.08 6.48 9.60
C VAL A 101 -14.55 6.21 9.34
N ILE A 102 -15.40 7.08 9.86
CA ILE A 102 -16.84 7.07 9.62
C ILE A 102 -17.19 8.37 8.91
N ILE A 103 -17.96 8.28 7.83
CA ILE A 103 -18.54 9.45 7.15
C ILE A 103 -20.05 9.37 7.25
N LYS A 104 -20.66 10.49 7.62
CA LYS A 104 -22.10 10.63 7.81
C LYS A 104 -22.67 11.68 6.87
N ASP A 105 -23.81 11.37 6.25
CA ASP A 105 -24.69 12.37 5.65
C ASP A 105 -25.83 12.63 6.65
N LYS A 106 -25.80 13.80 7.28
CA LYS A 106 -26.61 14.12 8.46
C LYS A 106 -26.39 13.06 9.55
N ASP A 107 -27.43 12.30 9.88
CA ASP A 107 -27.39 11.25 10.91
C ASP A 107 -27.12 9.85 10.34
N SER A 108 -27.09 9.70 9.01
CA SER A 108 -26.89 8.40 8.35
C SER A 108 -25.42 8.15 8.10
N VAL A 109 -24.90 7.00 8.56
CA VAL A 109 -23.56 6.53 8.18
C VAL A 109 -23.59 6.11 6.71
N VAL A 110 -22.80 6.79 5.88
CA VAL A 110 -22.67 6.50 4.44
C VAL A 110 -21.38 5.74 4.12
N TYR A 111 -20.40 5.81 5.02
CA TYR A 111 -19.17 5.05 4.94
C TYR A 111 -18.62 4.73 6.32
N ASP A 112 -18.08 3.52 6.45
CA ASP A 112 -17.38 3.05 7.64
C ASP A 112 -16.22 2.15 7.20
N SER A 113 -14.99 2.55 7.51
CA SER A 113 -13.79 1.88 7.03
C SER A 113 -13.65 0.42 7.48
N ILE A 114 -14.34 -0.01 8.54
CA ILE A 114 -14.36 -1.41 9.00
C ILE A 114 -15.46 -2.25 8.32
N SER A 115 -16.36 -1.60 7.58
CA SER A 115 -17.42 -2.23 6.80
C SER A 115 -17.34 -1.76 5.34
N PRO A 116 -16.22 -2.03 4.64
CA PRO A 116 -15.98 -1.47 3.32
C PRO A 116 -17.00 -2.01 2.31
N VAL A 117 -17.30 -1.17 1.33
CA VAL A 117 -18.24 -1.45 0.24
C VAL A 117 -17.50 -1.59 -1.08
N LYS A 118 -18.22 -2.02 -2.11
CA LYS A 118 -17.66 -2.14 -3.45
C LYS A 118 -17.17 -0.77 -3.93
N GLY A 119 -15.91 -0.72 -4.38
CA GLY A 119 -15.25 0.50 -4.84
C GLY A 119 -14.23 1.05 -3.86
N ASP A 120 -14.29 0.64 -2.59
CA ASP A 120 -13.24 0.95 -1.62
C ASP A 120 -11.95 0.19 -1.98
N LEU A 121 -10.81 0.85 -1.82
CA LEU A 121 -9.50 0.27 -2.11
C LEU A 121 -8.61 0.35 -0.88
N PHE A 122 -7.89 -0.72 -0.59
CA PHE A 122 -6.74 -0.67 0.29
C PHE A 122 -5.47 -0.82 -0.54
N VAL A 123 -4.56 0.13 -0.41
CA VAL A 123 -3.31 0.14 -1.16
C VAL A 123 -2.16 -0.01 -0.18
N LEU A 124 -1.19 -0.85 -0.51
CA LEU A 124 0.02 -1.01 0.26
C LEU A 124 1.24 -1.40 -0.58
N ASN A 125 2.42 -1.16 -0.02
CA ASN A 125 3.69 -1.64 -0.55
C ASN A 125 4.32 -2.65 0.40
N LEU A 126 4.68 -3.83 -0.10
CA LEU A 126 5.44 -4.84 0.65
C LEU A 126 6.93 -4.67 0.34
N LEU A 127 7.68 -4.13 1.30
CA LEU A 127 9.06 -3.70 1.06
C LEU A 127 10.07 -4.84 1.15
N LYS A 128 9.87 -5.80 2.05
CA LYS A 128 10.84 -6.87 2.32
C LYS A 128 10.60 -8.06 1.38
N PRO A 129 11.59 -8.49 0.58
CA PRO A 129 11.46 -9.71 -0.21
C PRO A 129 11.23 -10.96 0.64
N GLY A 130 10.42 -11.88 0.14
CA GLY A 130 10.07 -13.16 0.77
C GLY A 130 8.64 -13.58 0.50
N GLU A 131 8.19 -14.58 1.26
CA GLU A 131 6.85 -15.13 1.17
C GLU A 131 5.96 -14.53 2.28
N TYR A 132 4.83 -13.95 1.86
CA TYR A 132 3.78 -13.48 2.75
C TYR A 132 2.52 -14.32 2.53
N THR A 133 1.67 -14.39 3.55
CA THR A 133 0.33 -14.95 3.43
C THR A 133 -0.70 -13.87 3.68
N LEU A 134 -1.58 -13.65 2.70
CA LEU A 134 -2.79 -12.85 2.84
C LEU A 134 -3.90 -13.78 3.32
N ASN A 135 -4.42 -13.54 4.51
CA ASN A 135 -5.55 -14.24 5.11
C ASN A 135 -6.78 -13.32 5.12
N SER A 136 -7.94 -13.83 4.73
CA SER A 136 -9.22 -13.11 4.84
C SER A 136 -10.25 -13.96 5.58
N ASN A 137 -10.72 -13.47 6.73
CA ASN A 137 -11.73 -14.18 7.51
C ASN A 137 -13.10 -14.08 6.84
N SER A 138 -13.45 -12.91 6.30
CA SER A 138 -14.70 -12.70 5.56
C SER A 138 -14.82 -13.58 4.31
N LEU A 139 -13.72 -13.87 3.62
CA LEU A 139 -13.72 -14.80 2.49
C LEU A 139 -13.46 -16.25 2.88
N LYS A 140 -13.02 -16.52 4.12
CA LYS A 140 -12.59 -17.84 4.62
C LYS A 140 -11.53 -18.48 3.72
N THR A 141 -10.54 -17.70 3.28
CA THR A 141 -9.48 -18.17 2.38
C THR A 141 -8.15 -17.50 2.69
N SER A 142 -7.08 -18.05 2.12
CA SER A 142 -5.74 -17.46 2.14
C SER A 142 -5.09 -17.51 0.76
N MET A 143 -4.12 -16.63 0.55
CA MET A 143 -3.37 -16.48 -0.70
C MET A 143 -1.91 -16.17 -0.39
N LYS A 144 -0.97 -16.77 -1.12
CA LYS A 144 0.46 -16.47 -0.97
C LYS A 144 0.88 -15.29 -1.83
N LEU A 145 1.63 -14.36 -1.26
CA LEU A 145 2.25 -13.24 -1.97
C LEU A 145 3.78 -13.41 -1.93
N ASN A 146 4.39 -13.59 -3.09
CA ASN A 146 5.82 -13.83 -3.23
C ASN A 146 6.51 -12.55 -3.73
N VAL A 147 7.00 -11.74 -2.79
CA VAL A 147 7.72 -10.49 -3.08
C VAL A 147 9.14 -10.82 -3.49
N GLN A 148 9.52 -10.59 -4.74
CA GLN A 148 10.81 -10.96 -5.30
C GLN A 148 11.93 -9.98 -4.86
N TYR A 149 13.19 -10.42 -4.95
CA TYR A 149 14.32 -9.49 -4.88
C TYR A 149 14.42 -8.62 -6.14
N PRO A 150 14.97 -7.40 -6.03
CA PRO A 150 15.30 -6.59 -7.19
C PRO A 150 16.28 -7.34 -8.10
N ASP A 151 15.99 -7.38 -9.40
CA ASP A 151 16.85 -7.94 -10.44
C ASP A 151 17.11 -6.88 -11.50
N LEU A 152 18.38 -6.54 -11.71
CA LEU A 152 18.78 -5.44 -12.59
C LEU A 152 18.50 -5.68 -14.08
N LYS A 153 18.30 -6.92 -14.53
CA LYS A 153 17.96 -7.20 -15.94
C LYS A 153 16.47 -7.11 -16.14
N ARG A 154 15.70 -7.66 -15.21
CA ARG A 154 14.23 -7.63 -15.21
C ARG A 154 13.70 -6.22 -14.94
N ASP A 155 14.23 -5.53 -13.94
CA ASP A 155 13.65 -4.29 -13.41
C ASP A 155 14.11 -3.04 -14.16
N LYS A 156 15.23 -3.09 -14.91
CA LYS A 156 15.65 -1.99 -15.81
C LYS A 156 14.73 -1.77 -17.01
N LEU A 157 13.87 -2.74 -17.32
CA LEU A 157 13.02 -2.70 -18.50
C LEU A 157 11.73 -1.89 -18.28
N SER A 158 11.44 -1.48 -17.03
CA SER A 158 10.21 -0.78 -16.71
C SER A 158 10.43 0.22 -15.57
N ASP A 159 10.56 1.50 -15.91
CA ASP A 159 10.41 2.61 -14.96
C ASP A 159 8.94 2.84 -14.55
N ALA A 160 7.99 2.12 -15.17
CA ALA A 160 6.58 2.22 -14.83
C ALA A 160 6.27 1.55 -13.49
N MET A 161 5.59 2.29 -12.62
CA MET A 161 5.01 1.77 -11.39
C MET A 161 3.95 0.73 -11.77
N THR A 162 4.31 -0.55 -11.68
CA THR A 162 3.37 -1.63 -11.95
C THR A 162 2.52 -1.86 -10.70
N ARG A 163 1.23 -2.14 -10.89
CA ARG A 163 0.28 -2.40 -9.81
C ARG A 163 -0.30 -3.78 -9.96
N ILE A 164 -0.53 -4.45 -8.84
CA ILE A 164 -1.26 -5.71 -8.79
C ILE A 164 -2.62 -5.43 -8.17
N ASN A 165 -3.68 -5.74 -8.90
CA ASN A 165 -5.05 -5.62 -8.41
C ASN A 165 -5.49 -6.97 -7.87
N LEU A 166 -5.85 -7.02 -6.59
CA LEU A 166 -6.45 -8.17 -5.93
C LEU A 166 -7.91 -7.82 -5.61
N ASN A 167 -8.82 -8.78 -5.82
CA ASN A 167 -10.22 -8.66 -5.44
C ASN A 167 -10.71 -9.98 -4.84
N SER A 168 -11.96 -10.03 -4.39
CA SER A 168 -12.51 -11.22 -3.74
C SER A 168 -12.49 -12.47 -4.63
N HIS A 169 -12.59 -12.32 -5.95
CA HIS A 169 -12.51 -13.42 -6.89
C HIS A 169 -11.07 -13.93 -7.04
N SER A 170 -10.10 -13.04 -7.29
CA SER A 170 -8.70 -13.43 -7.47
C SER A 170 -8.11 -14.08 -6.21
N ILE A 171 -8.46 -13.56 -5.03
CA ILE A 171 -7.99 -14.11 -3.74
C ILE A 171 -8.53 -15.52 -3.47
N LYS A 172 -9.71 -15.86 -4.01
CA LYS A 172 -10.27 -17.23 -3.90
C LYS A 172 -9.75 -18.18 -4.96
N ALA A 173 -9.45 -17.67 -6.16
CA ALA A 173 -9.13 -18.48 -7.32
C ALA A 173 -7.62 -18.75 -7.49
N ILE A 174 -6.77 -17.91 -6.92
CA ILE A 174 -5.32 -17.95 -7.15
C ILE A 174 -4.61 -18.25 -5.82
N ASP A 175 -3.92 -19.38 -5.76
CA ASP A 175 -3.17 -19.78 -4.57
C ASP A 175 -1.96 -18.88 -4.30
N SER A 176 -1.34 -18.33 -5.35
CA SER A 176 -0.13 -17.54 -5.23
C SER A 176 0.02 -16.47 -6.31
N GLN A 177 0.46 -15.27 -5.88
CA GLN A 177 0.80 -14.15 -6.74
C GLN A 177 2.24 -13.72 -6.49
N SER A 178 3.02 -13.55 -7.56
CA SER A 178 4.34 -12.96 -7.46
C SER A 178 4.28 -11.44 -7.59
N LEU A 179 5.08 -10.76 -6.77
CA LEU A 179 5.17 -9.31 -6.70
C LEU A 179 6.61 -8.88 -6.95
N LEU A 180 6.81 -7.88 -7.80
CA LEU A 180 8.10 -7.21 -7.93
C LEU A 180 8.32 -6.26 -6.73
N PRO A 181 9.56 -5.97 -6.32
CA PRO A 181 9.85 -5.12 -5.16
C PRO A 181 9.28 -3.70 -5.27
N ASN A 182 8.95 -3.25 -6.48
CA ASN A 182 8.50 -1.89 -6.78
C ASN A 182 6.98 -1.83 -7.02
N GLN A 183 6.27 -2.95 -6.84
CA GLN A 183 4.85 -3.06 -7.16
C GLN A 183 3.97 -2.66 -5.99
N GLY A 184 3.07 -1.73 -6.26
CA GLY A 184 1.95 -1.44 -5.36
C GLY A 184 0.90 -2.55 -5.43
N VAL A 185 0.46 -3.01 -4.28
CA VAL A 185 -0.67 -3.94 -4.15
C VAL A 185 -1.92 -3.11 -3.90
N ILE A 186 -2.90 -3.22 -4.81
CA ILE A 186 -4.22 -2.60 -4.68
C ILE A 186 -5.22 -3.71 -4.41
N ILE A 187 -5.82 -3.69 -3.24
CA ILE A 187 -6.85 -4.65 -2.83
C ILE A 187 -8.20 -3.95 -2.94
N GLN A 188 -9.04 -4.43 -3.84
CA GLN A 188 -10.42 -3.99 -4.00
C GLN A 188 -11.28 -4.63 -2.91
N LEU A 189 -11.76 -3.82 -1.99
CA LEU A 189 -12.64 -4.23 -0.90
C LEU A 189 -14.10 -4.29 -1.37
N GLY A 190 -14.96 -4.87 -0.53
CA GLY A 190 -16.34 -5.17 -0.90
C GLY A 190 -16.47 -6.52 -1.61
N ASP A 191 -17.64 -6.78 -2.20
CA ASP A 191 -17.95 -8.06 -2.87
C ASP A 191 -17.57 -9.30 -2.02
N GLY A 192 -17.81 -9.20 -0.70
CA GLY A 192 -17.50 -10.20 0.33
C GLY A 192 -16.16 -10.03 1.03
N LEU A 193 -15.19 -9.29 0.48
CA LEU A 193 -13.89 -9.01 1.10
C LEU A 193 -14.02 -7.79 2.02
N LYS A 194 -14.19 -8.04 3.32
CA LYS A 194 -14.33 -6.99 4.34
C LYS A 194 -13.05 -6.76 5.15
N ASP A 195 -12.23 -7.79 5.26
CA ASP A 195 -11.03 -7.81 6.07
C ASP A 195 -9.94 -8.64 5.42
N PHE A 196 -8.69 -8.29 5.75
CA PHE A 196 -7.54 -9.14 5.51
C PHE A 196 -6.40 -8.83 6.49
N ASN A 197 -5.54 -9.82 6.69
CA ASN A 197 -4.22 -9.68 7.32
C ASN A 197 -3.17 -10.23 6.36
N ILE A 198 -2.03 -9.55 6.23
CA ILE A 198 -0.87 -10.00 5.47
C ILE A 198 0.27 -10.18 6.45
N GLU A 199 0.80 -11.40 6.52
CA GLU A 199 1.85 -11.79 7.46
C GLU A 199 3.05 -12.34 6.71
N TYR A 200 4.25 -11.93 7.11
CA TYR A 200 5.48 -12.48 6.56
C TYR A 200 5.78 -13.85 7.16
N THR A 201 5.84 -14.84 6.29
CA THR A 201 5.93 -16.25 6.71
C THR A 201 7.33 -16.81 6.53
N LYS A 202 8.07 -16.36 5.50
CA LYS A 202 9.37 -16.95 5.18
C LYS A 202 10.27 -15.99 4.41
N SER A 203 11.53 -15.96 4.82
CA SER A 203 12.61 -15.33 4.05
C SER A 203 13.10 -16.25 2.94
N TYR A 204 13.48 -15.67 1.80
CA TYR A 204 14.28 -16.39 0.82
C TYR A 204 15.65 -16.77 1.39
N ASP A 205 16.28 -17.78 0.78
CA ASP A 205 17.57 -18.33 1.19
C ASP A 205 18.66 -17.23 1.32
N LYS A 206 19.41 -17.25 2.44
CA LYS A 206 20.53 -16.35 2.74
C LYS A 206 21.56 -16.29 1.61
N LYS A 207 21.71 -17.35 0.81
CA LYS A 207 22.59 -17.35 -0.37
C LYS A 207 22.16 -16.35 -1.44
N LEU A 208 20.86 -16.21 -1.68
CA LEU A 208 20.30 -15.27 -2.66
C LEU A 208 20.43 -13.83 -2.16
N GLU A 209 20.12 -13.60 -0.88
CA GLU A 209 20.30 -12.32 -0.20
C GLU A 209 21.76 -11.83 -0.30
N ASN A 210 22.72 -12.69 0.05
CA ASN A 210 24.14 -12.40 -0.05
C ASN A 210 24.59 -12.11 -1.49
N SER A 211 24.03 -12.82 -2.48
CA SER A 211 24.32 -12.58 -3.90
C SER A 211 23.90 -11.18 -4.34
N VAL A 212 22.68 -10.77 -4.00
CA VAL A 212 22.14 -9.43 -4.33
C VAL A 212 22.94 -8.34 -3.61
N VAL A 213 23.21 -8.50 -2.32
CA VAL A 213 24.02 -7.54 -1.54
C VAL A 213 25.42 -7.39 -2.13
N ASN A 214 26.06 -8.48 -2.54
CA ASN A 214 27.38 -8.44 -3.15
C ASN A 214 27.38 -7.75 -4.53
N GLU A 215 26.34 -7.94 -5.32
CA GLU A 215 26.18 -7.26 -6.60
C GLU A 215 25.94 -5.75 -6.45
N LEU A 216 25.08 -5.34 -5.51
CA LEU A 216 24.85 -3.94 -5.17
C LEU A 216 26.13 -3.27 -4.65
N LYS A 217 26.88 -3.95 -3.76
CA LYS A 217 28.20 -3.47 -3.29
C LYS A 217 29.20 -3.31 -4.43
N ARG A 218 29.24 -4.26 -5.37
CA ARG A 218 30.11 -4.18 -6.56
C ARG A 218 29.77 -2.95 -7.40
N MET A 219 28.48 -2.65 -7.58
CA MET A 219 28.04 -1.48 -8.34
C MET A 219 28.33 -0.15 -7.64
N ALA A 220 28.11 -0.06 -6.33
CA ALA A 220 28.45 1.11 -5.54
C ALA A 220 29.95 1.42 -5.59
N ARG A 221 30.79 0.37 -5.63
CA ARG A 221 32.25 0.49 -5.79
C ARG A 221 32.69 0.82 -7.21
N SER A 222 31.88 0.48 -8.22
CA SER A 222 32.25 0.64 -9.63
C SER A 222 31.84 1.99 -10.24
N GLY A 223 31.57 3.02 -9.41
CA GLY A 223 31.17 4.39 -9.78
C GLY A 223 31.03 4.62 -11.28
N ILE A 224 29.80 4.51 -11.79
CA ILE A 224 29.42 4.36 -13.21
C ILE A 224 30.48 4.91 -14.19
N LYS A 225 31.23 3.99 -14.82
CA LYS A 225 31.60 4.10 -16.24
C LYS A 225 31.04 2.88 -16.95
N VAL A 226 30.11 3.11 -17.88
CA VAL A 226 29.47 2.07 -18.69
C VAL A 226 30.55 1.26 -19.42
N PRO A 227 30.69 -0.06 -19.21
CA PRO A 227 31.66 -0.86 -19.96
C PRO A 227 31.12 -1.18 -21.35
N THR A 228 31.96 -0.96 -22.37
CA THR A 228 31.70 -1.28 -23.78
C THR A 228 31.38 -2.76 -24.01
N ASP A 229 30.66 -3.02 -25.10
CA ASP A 229 29.82 -4.21 -25.39
C ASP A 229 30.43 -5.62 -25.26
N ARG A 230 31.74 -5.77 -25.05
CA ARG A 230 32.38 -7.09 -24.92
C ARG A 230 32.12 -7.80 -23.59
N SER A 231 31.80 -7.07 -22.50
CA SER A 231 31.57 -7.66 -21.17
C SER A 231 30.15 -8.24 -20.96
N LYS A 232 29.17 -7.79 -21.76
CA LYS A 232 27.76 -8.23 -21.65
C LYS A 232 27.58 -9.72 -21.99
N LYS A 233 28.32 -10.24 -22.98
CA LYS A 233 28.18 -11.65 -23.43
C LYS A 233 28.66 -12.68 -22.40
N GLN A 234 29.66 -12.36 -21.57
CA GLN A 234 30.16 -13.30 -20.55
C GLN A 234 29.23 -13.39 -19.33
N ILE A 235 28.54 -12.31 -18.98
CA ILE A 235 27.59 -12.30 -17.86
C ILE A 235 26.31 -13.06 -18.22
N ILE A 236 25.82 -12.95 -19.46
CA ILE A 236 24.61 -13.68 -19.92
C ILE A 236 24.84 -15.20 -19.88
N LYS A 237 26.04 -15.69 -20.23
CA LYS A 237 26.36 -17.13 -20.24
C LYS A 237 26.34 -17.78 -18.86
N LYS A 238 26.59 -17.03 -17.78
CA LYS A 238 26.60 -17.56 -16.39
C LYS A 238 25.20 -17.78 -15.80
N PHE A 239 24.17 -17.12 -16.31
CA PHE A 239 22.79 -17.24 -15.80
C PHE A 239 21.91 -18.23 -16.59
N SER A 240 22.39 -18.76 -17.73
CA SER A 240 21.63 -19.68 -18.57
C SER A 240 21.86 -21.18 -18.27
N ILE A 241 22.73 -21.52 -17.31
CA ILE A 241 23.19 -22.92 -17.09
C ILE A 241 22.61 -23.54 -15.80
N ARG A 242 21.72 -22.87 -15.06
CA ARG A 242 21.01 -23.50 -13.94
C ARG A 242 19.54 -23.69 -14.28
N LYS A 243 19.28 -24.73 -15.07
CA LYS A 243 18.00 -25.46 -15.04
C LYS A 243 17.97 -26.34 -13.80
#